data_AF-A0A9D6M1P2-F1
#
_entry.id   AF-A0A9D6M1P2-F1
#
_cell.length_a   1.000
_cell.length_b   1.000
_cell.length_c   1.000
_cell.angle_alpha   90.00
_cell.angle_beta   90.00
_cell.angle_gamma   90.00
#
_symmetry.space_group_name_H-M   'P 1'
#
loop_
_entity.id
_entity.type
_entity.pdbx_description
1 polymer ?
#
loop_
_entity_poly.entity_id
_entity_poly.type
_entity_poly.pdbx_seq_one_letter_code
_entity_poly.pdbx_strand_id
1 'polypeptide(L)'
;VRARLIKLAGKRVNTEGVLVIDAHRYRTQAQNRADARTRLIALIRHALVEPKTRRKTKPTRGAHERRLKNKKRRAEIKKLRRGEF
;
A
#
# COMPACT_ATOMS: atom_id res chain seq x y z
N VAL A 1 7.35 16.27 0.36
CA VAL A 1 5.96 16.49 -0.11
C VAL A 1 5.83 16.45 -1.64
N ARG A 2 6.63 17.22 -2.40
CA ARG A 2 6.57 17.27 -3.88
C ARG A 2 6.58 15.90 -4.58
N ALA A 3 7.53 15.02 -4.24
CA ALA A 3 7.60 13.67 -4.83
C ALA A 3 6.34 12.82 -4.57
N ARG A 4 5.75 12.91 -3.37
CA ARG A 4 4.49 12.22 -3.03
C ARG A 4 3.33 12.79 -3.83
N LEU A 5 3.27 14.11 -3.99
CA LEU A 5 2.26 14.78 -4.79
C LEU A 5 2.32 14.33 -6.25
N ILE A 6 3.51 14.31 -6.87
CA ILE A 6 3.69 13.83 -8.24
C ILE A 6 3.20 12.39 -8.39
N LYS A 7 3.57 11.51 -7.45
CA LYS A 7 3.14 10.12 -7.43
C LYS A 7 1.61 9.97 -7.32
N LEU A 8 0.95 10.79 -6.49
CA LEU A 8 -0.50 10.78 -6.30
C LEU A 8 -1.27 11.43 -7.46
N ALA A 9 -0.67 12.44 -8.09
CA ALA A 9 -1.26 13.13 -9.22
C ALA A 9 -1.27 12.27 -10.49
N GLY A 10 -0.26 11.39 -10.65
CA GLY A 10 -0.18 10.42 -11.72
C GLY A 10 -0.19 11.09 -13.10
N LYS A 11 -1.15 10.71 -13.96
CA LYS A 11 -1.31 11.23 -15.32
C LYS A 11 -1.58 12.75 -15.40
N ARG A 12 -1.89 13.40 -14.28
CA ARG A 12 -2.13 14.85 -14.21
C ARG A 12 -0.84 15.67 -14.17
N VAL A 13 0.33 15.03 -14.12
CA VAL A 13 1.63 15.70 -14.09
C VAL A 13 2.38 15.40 -15.39
N ASN A 14 2.86 16.45 -16.06
CA ASN A 14 3.68 16.30 -17.27
C ASN A 14 5.13 15.90 -16.91
N THR A 15 5.95 15.63 -17.93
CA THR A 15 7.37 15.26 -17.77
C THR A 15 8.22 16.33 -17.08
N GLU A 16 7.81 17.59 -17.16
CA GLU A 16 8.45 18.74 -16.51
C GLU A 16 8.03 18.91 -15.04
N GLY A 17 7.08 18.10 -14.56
CA GLY A 17 6.61 18.16 -13.18
C GLY A 17 5.55 19.24 -12.92
N VAL A 18 4.90 19.73 -13.97
CA VAL A 18 3.77 20.67 -13.92
C VAL A 18 2.47 19.88 -13.73
N LEU A 19 1.71 20.26 -12.69
CA LEU A 19 0.39 19.68 -12.39
C LEU A 19 -0.70 20.41 -13.16
N VAL A 20 -1.46 19.69 -13.97
CA VAL A 20 -2.61 20.20 -14.71
C VAL A 20 -3.91 19.73 -14.04
N ILE A 21 -4.81 20.66 -13.74
CA ILE A 21 -6.14 20.37 -13.17
C ILE A 21 -7.20 20.99 -14.06
N ASP A 22 -7.92 20.13 -14.77
CA ASP A 22 -9.06 20.56 -15.56
C ASP A 22 -10.34 20.60 -14.70
N ALA A 23 -11.04 21.72 -14.77
CA ALA A 23 -12.31 21.94 -14.07
C ALA A 23 -13.36 22.49 -15.05
N HIS A 24 -14.30 21.63 -15.44
CA HIS A 24 -15.38 21.93 -16.38
C HIS A 24 -16.73 21.39 -15.86
N ARG A 25 -16.89 21.34 -14.52
CA ARG A 25 -18.06 20.74 -13.87
C ARG A 25 -19.27 21.67 -13.82
N TYR A 26 -19.02 22.98 -13.73
CA TYR A 26 -20.04 24.01 -13.53
C TYR A 26 -20.18 24.91 -14.75
N ARG A 27 -21.31 25.60 -14.84
CA ARG A 27 -21.60 26.54 -15.93
C ARG A 27 -20.74 27.80 -15.85
N THR A 28 -20.41 28.28 -14.65
CA THR A 28 -19.65 29.52 -14.47
C THR A 28 -18.16 29.26 -14.27
N GLN A 29 -17.32 30.15 -14.82
CA GLN A 29 -15.87 30.06 -14.64
C GLN A 29 -15.45 30.23 -13.16
N ALA A 30 -16.17 31.05 -12.40
CA ALA A 30 -15.88 31.27 -10.98
C ALA A 30 -16.04 29.98 -10.16
N GLN A 31 -17.14 29.24 -10.40
CA GLN A 31 -17.36 27.95 -9.75
C GLN A 31 -16.32 26.90 -10.17
N ASN A 32 -15.98 26.83 -11.45
CA ASN A 32 -14.93 25.94 -11.93
C ASN A 32 -13.55 26.26 -11.32
N ARG A 33 -13.22 27.55 -11.17
CA ARG A 33 -11.98 28.00 -10.52
C ARG A 33 -11.94 27.62 -9.04
N ALA A 34 -13.06 27.76 -8.33
CA ALA A 34 -13.18 27.35 -6.94
C ALA A 34 -13.05 25.83 -6.77
N ASP A 35 -13.66 25.04 -7.67
CA ASP A 35 -13.55 23.59 -7.70
C ASP A 35 -12.10 23.14 -7.98
N ALA A 36 -11.43 23.72 -8.97
CA ALA A 36 -10.02 23.44 -9.25
C ALA A 36 -9.12 23.69 -8.03
N ARG A 37 -9.32 24.83 -7.33
CA ARG A 37 -8.60 25.14 -6.08
C ARG A 37 -8.88 24.12 -4.98
N THR A 38 -10.15 23.73 -4.80
CA THR A 38 -10.53 22.72 -3.82
C THR A 38 -9.85 21.38 -4.09
N ARG A 39 -9.83 20.93 -5.34
CA ARG A 39 -9.16 19.69 -5.76
C ARG A 39 -7.65 19.76 -5.54
N LEU A 40 -7.02 20.91 -5.85
CA LEU A 40 -5.60 21.14 -5.59
C LEU A 40 -5.29 21.01 -4.09
N ILE A 41 -6.06 21.69 -3.25
CA ILE A 41 -5.88 21.66 -1.79
C ILE A 41 -6.05 20.24 -1.26
N ALA A 42 -7.08 19.51 -1.71
CA ALA A 42 -7.31 18.12 -1.31
C ALA A 42 -6.13 17.21 -1.70
N LEU A 43 -5.58 17.38 -2.91
CA LEU A 43 -4.43 16.61 -3.37
C LEU A 43 -3.17 16.90 -2.55
N ILE A 44 -2.91 18.18 -2.24
CA ILE A 44 -1.79 18.59 -1.38
C ILE A 44 -1.95 18.01 0.03
N ARG A 45 -3.15 18.10 0.62
CA ARG A 45 -3.45 17.51 1.94
C ARG A 45 -3.19 16.01 1.96
N HIS A 46 -3.59 15.28 0.93
CA HIS A 46 -3.28 13.86 0.83
C HIS A 46 -1.78 13.58 0.70
N ALA A 47 -1.04 14.41 -0.04
CA ALA A 47 0.40 14.28 -0.20
C ALA A 47 1.20 14.64 1.08
N LEU A 48 0.61 15.43 1.99
CA LEU A 48 1.20 15.75 3.29
C LEU A 48 1.23 14.53 4.21
N VAL A 49 0.19 13.70 4.18
CA VAL A 49 0.11 12.48 4.99
C VAL A 49 1.16 11.47 4.52
N GLU A 50 2.11 11.17 5.39
CA GLU A 50 3.15 10.19 5.11
C GLU A 50 2.64 8.77 5.36
N PRO A 51 2.71 7.86 4.37
CA PRO A 51 2.30 6.48 4.59
C PRO A 51 3.25 5.81 5.59
N LYS A 52 2.70 5.25 6.67
CA LYS A 52 3.47 4.51 7.67
C LYS A 52 4.06 3.25 7.03
N THR A 53 5.38 3.10 7.10
CA THR A 53 6.07 1.91 6.59
C THR A 53 5.56 0.65 7.29
N ARG A 54 5.02 -0.29 6.51
CA ARG A 54 4.65 -1.60 7.03
C ARG A 54 5.92 -2.38 7.35
N ARG A 55 6.12 -2.69 8.63
CA ARG A 55 7.14 -3.66 9.07
C ARG A 55 6.53 -5.06 8.96
N LYS A 56 7.23 -5.98 8.29
CA LYS A 56 6.77 -7.38 8.19
C LYS A 56 6.71 -7.98 9.59
N THR A 57 5.61 -8.67 9.90
CA THR A 57 5.49 -9.42 11.15
C THR A 57 6.29 -10.72 11.04
N LYS A 58 6.90 -11.17 12.14
CA LYS A 58 7.48 -12.50 12.23
C LYS A 58 6.35 -13.55 12.29
N PRO A 59 6.57 -14.80 11.85
CA PRO A 59 5.61 -15.89 12.11
C PRO A 59 5.28 -15.98 13.60
N THR A 60 4.02 -16.30 13.92
CA THR A 60 3.59 -16.40 15.31
C THR A 60 4.26 -17.58 16.02
N ARG A 61 4.41 -17.50 17.34
CA ARG A 61 4.96 -18.60 18.15
C ARG A 61 4.18 -19.90 17.93
N GLY A 62 2.86 -19.83 17.88
CA GLY A 62 2.01 -21.00 17.57
C GLY A 62 2.25 -21.59 16.18
N ALA A 63 2.61 -20.79 15.18
CA ALA A 63 3.01 -21.31 13.86
C ALA A 63 4.34 -22.07 13.94
N HIS A 64 5.29 -21.56 14.74
CA HIS A 64 6.56 -22.22 14.96
C HIS A 64 6.41 -23.56 15.71
N GLU A 65 5.59 -23.59 16.76
CA GLU A 65 5.29 -24.80 17.54
C GLU A 65 4.57 -25.86 16.71
N ARG A 66 3.54 -25.47 15.93
CA ARG A 66 2.85 -26.39 14.99
C ARG A 66 3.81 -26.98 13.95
N ARG A 67 4.71 -26.17 13.39
CA ARG A 67 5.75 -26.67 12.46
C ARG A 67 6.62 -27.74 13.11
N LEU A 68 7.11 -27.50 14.33
CA LEU A 68 7.95 -28.46 15.05
C LEU A 68 7.19 -29.74 15.40
N LYS A 69 5.94 -29.63 15.88
CA LYS A 69 5.07 -30.78 16.16
C LYS A 69 4.84 -31.62 14.91
N ASN A 70 4.53 -30.98 13.79
CA ASN A 70 4.33 -31.65 12.51
C ASN A 70 5.61 -32.33 12.01
N LYS A 71 6.78 -31.68 12.17
CA LYS A 71 8.09 -32.27 11.84
C LYS A 71 8.34 -33.54 12.66
N LYS A 72 8.13 -33.49 13.99
CA LYS A 72 8.27 -34.64 14.89
C LYS A 72 7.32 -35.77 14.50
N ARG A 73 6.03 -35.48 14.34
CA ARG A 73 5.02 -36.47 13.91
C ARG A 73 5.41 -37.17 12.61
N ARG A 74 5.87 -36.42 11.60
CA ARG A 74 6.34 -37.02 10.34
C ARG A 74 7.58 -37.89 10.52
N ALA A 75 8.50 -37.52 11.40
CA ALA A 75 9.69 -38.33 11.68
C ALA A 75 9.31 -39.68 12.31
N GLU A 76 8.39 -39.67 13.29
CA GLU A 76 7.89 -40.90 13.92
C GLU A 76 7.16 -41.81 12.93
N ILE A 77 6.27 -41.26 12.09
CA ILE A 77 5.61 -42.03 11.02
C ILE A 77 6.65 -42.67 10.06
N LYS A 78 7.73 -41.95 9.74
CA LYS A 78 8.81 -42.48 8.88
C LYS A 78 9.67 -43.54 9.56
N LYS A 79 9.83 -43.50 10.88
CA LYS A 79 10.53 -44.55 11.65
C LYS A 79 9.70 -45.83 11.67
N LEU A 80 8.43 -45.71 12.06
CA LEU A 80 7.48 -46.83 12.08
C LEU A 80 7.37 -47.54 10.71
N ARG A 81 7.46 -46.78 9.61
CA ARG A 81 7.44 -47.35 8.25
C ARG A 81 8.71 -48.12 7.89
N ARG A 82 9.87 -47.76 8.47
CA ARG A 82 11.15 -48.40 8.12
C ARG A 82 11.29 -49.83 8.65
N GLY A 83 10.38 -50.29 9.52
CA GLY A 83 10.25 -51.71 9.86
C GLY A 83 11.47 -52.31 10.55
N GLU A 84 12.38 -51.50 11.09
CA GLU A 84 13.41 -51.98 12.00
C GLU A 84 12.79 -52.04 13.40
N PHE A 85 12.36 -53.25 13.77
CA PHE A 85 12.21 -53.65 15.15
C PHE A 85 13.59 -54.01 15.72
#